data_AF-A0A8H2PWX5-F1
#
_entry.id   AF-A0A8H2PWX5-F1
#
_cell.length_a   1.000
_cell.length_b   1.000
_cell.length_c   1.000
_cell.angle_alpha   90.00
_cell.angle_beta   90.00
_cell.angle_gamma   90.00
#
_symmetry.space_group_name_H-M   'P 1'
#
loop_
_entity.id
_entity.type
_entity.pdbx_description
1 polymer ?
#
loop_
_entity_poly.entity_id
_entity_poly.type
_entity_poly.pdbx_seq_one_letter_code
_entity_poly.pdbx_strand_id
1 'polypeptide(L)'
;MQGLEALFVRRNGWQCRSQYVSTTTRNSVFTLRLSFLVLSVHLGRLMPDENYWMRFPQVLSVAEVAEITRVSSVTVWRLLNSSKIPAHRIADAWIIYKEEVQAWAESGAESSKVHSPTRFLEGYPEELTIEDLTVLLGKTQQTVYKWLAAGSLAPTGWRVGRKWLLHKSSFIVLLENSSNQHADFVGDGA
;
A
#
# COMPACT_ATOMS: atom_id res chain seq x y z
N MET A 1 17.64 -65.65 -5.22
CA MET A 1 16.66 -66.76 -5.23
C MET A 1 15.60 -66.41 -4.19
N GLN A 2 14.37 -66.10 -4.64
CA GLN A 2 13.15 -66.92 -4.44
C GLN A 2 12.74 -67.01 -2.95
N GLY A 3 11.51 -66.73 -2.50
CA GLY A 3 10.21 -66.41 -3.10
C GLY A 3 9.40 -65.50 -2.15
N LEU A 4 8.44 -64.70 -2.61
CA LEU A 4 7.08 -65.06 -3.05
C LEU A 4 6.24 -65.74 -1.94
N GLU A 5 5.22 -65.01 -1.49
CA GLU A 5 3.80 -65.37 -1.33
C GLU A 5 3.18 -64.33 -0.36
N ALA A 6 2.00 -63.74 -0.50
CA ALA A 6 1.03 -63.65 -1.58
C ALA A 6 -0.12 -62.71 -1.16
N LEU A 7 -0.93 -62.32 -2.15
CA LEU A 7 -2.39 -62.11 -2.06
C LEU A 7 -2.94 -60.83 -1.40
N PHE A 8 -3.25 -59.83 -2.24
CA PHE A 8 -4.66 -59.43 -2.37
C PHE A 8 -4.99 -59.09 -3.82
N VAL A 9 -5.99 -59.77 -4.34
CA VAL A 9 -6.44 -59.81 -5.73
C VAL A 9 -7.88 -59.28 -5.78
N ARG A 10 -8.23 -58.69 -6.94
CA ARG A 10 -9.57 -58.41 -7.52
C ARG A 10 -10.20 -57.06 -7.14
N ARG A 11 -10.38 -56.14 -8.11
CA ARG A 11 -11.32 -56.08 -9.28
C ARG A 11 -12.37 -55.01 -8.91
N ASN A 12 -12.66 -53.98 -9.69
CA ASN A 12 -13.07 -53.87 -11.09
C ASN A 12 -12.67 -52.46 -11.58
N GLY A 13 -12.27 -52.15 -12.80
CA GLY A 13 -12.62 -52.76 -14.08
C GLY A 13 -13.79 -52.01 -14.73
N TRP A 14 -13.53 -50.83 -15.33
CA TRP A 14 -14.24 -50.29 -16.50
C TRP A 14 -13.30 -49.38 -17.31
N GLN A 15 -13.45 -49.44 -18.62
CA GLN A 15 -12.46 -49.18 -19.68
C GLN A 15 -13.04 -48.17 -20.69
N CYS A 16 -12.16 -47.42 -21.38
CA CYS A 16 -12.38 -46.68 -22.63
C CYS A 16 -13.33 -45.46 -22.57
N ARG A 17 -13.14 -44.33 -23.28
CA ARG A 17 -12.53 -44.09 -24.60
C ARG A 17 -12.36 -42.56 -24.80
N SER A 18 -11.58 -42.23 -25.81
CA SER A 18 -11.68 -41.03 -26.66
C SER A 18 -10.80 -39.83 -26.31
N GLN A 19 -9.81 -39.68 -27.18
CA GLN A 19 -9.15 -38.43 -27.52
C GLN A 19 -10.18 -37.31 -27.74
N TYR A 20 -9.91 -36.13 -27.18
CA TYR A 20 -10.16 -34.87 -27.84
C TYR A 20 -8.92 -34.00 -27.68
N VAL A 21 -8.30 -33.71 -28.82
CA VAL A 21 -7.35 -32.62 -28.97
C VAL A 21 -8.16 -31.33 -28.81
N SER A 22 -7.78 -30.52 -27.83
CA SER A 22 -8.13 -29.10 -27.80
C SER A 22 -6.86 -28.32 -27.53
N THR A 23 -6.29 -27.87 -28.64
CA THR A 23 -5.45 -26.67 -28.75
C THR A 23 -6.09 -25.48 -28.02
N THR A 24 -5.25 -24.53 -27.59
CA THR A 24 -5.61 -23.18 -27.09
C THR A 24 -5.92 -23.21 -25.58
N THR A 25 -5.06 -22.70 -24.68
CA THR A 25 -4.58 -21.31 -24.65
C THR A 25 -3.26 -21.21 -23.88
N ARG A 26 -2.17 -20.87 -24.60
CA ARG A 26 -1.04 -20.12 -24.05
C ARG A 26 -1.56 -18.74 -23.65
N ASN A 27 -1.73 -18.48 -22.37
CA ASN A 27 -1.74 -17.10 -21.83
C ASN A 27 -0.62 -17.03 -20.78
N SER A 28 0.61 -16.91 -21.27
CA SER A 28 1.33 -15.63 -21.24
C SER A 28 1.77 -15.24 -19.82
N VAL A 29 2.62 -16.09 -19.25
CA VAL A 29 3.50 -15.73 -18.13
C VAL A 29 4.76 -15.07 -18.72
N PHE A 30 4.62 -14.05 -19.57
CA PHE A 30 5.77 -13.45 -20.26
C PHE A 30 5.38 -12.07 -20.83
N THR A 31 5.39 -11.01 -20.02
CA THR A 31 5.62 -9.59 -20.44
C THR A 31 5.35 -8.57 -19.31
N LEU A 32 5.93 -8.71 -18.11
CA LEU A 32 5.89 -7.61 -17.12
C LEU A 32 7.19 -7.39 -16.34
N ARG A 33 8.33 -7.88 -16.85
CA ARG A 33 9.66 -7.49 -16.32
C ARG A 33 10.33 -6.37 -17.11
N LEU A 34 9.82 -6.01 -18.30
CA LEU A 34 10.43 -4.98 -19.17
C LEU A 34 9.67 -3.64 -19.21
N SER A 35 8.48 -3.53 -18.63
CA SER A 35 7.70 -2.27 -18.63
C SER A 35 8.09 -1.32 -17.50
N PHE A 36 8.82 -1.79 -16.49
CA PHE A 36 9.26 -0.96 -15.35
C PHE A 36 10.40 0.00 -15.72
N LEU A 37 11.26 -0.36 -16.66
CA LEU A 37 12.42 0.47 -17.03
C LEU A 37 12.06 1.61 -17.99
N VAL A 38 10.99 1.47 -18.79
CA VAL A 38 10.53 2.53 -19.71
C VAL A 38 9.69 3.58 -18.99
N LEU A 39 9.04 3.23 -17.87
CA LEU A 39 8.28 4.19 -17.07
C LEU A 39 9.17 5.09 -16.19
N SER A 40 10.35 4.61 -15.77
CA SER A 40 11.32 5.39 -14.98
C SER A 40 11.91 6.59 -15.74
N VAL A 41 11.97 6.54 -17.08
CA VAL A 41 12.68 7.58 -17.87
C VAL A 41 11.76 8.74 -18.29
N HIS A 42 10.43 8.57 -18.27
CA HIS A 42 9.50 9.63 -18.69
C HIS A 42 8.91 10.48 -17.56
N LEU A 43 9.02 10.05 -16.30
CA LEU A 43 8.53 10.84 -15.16
C LEU A 43 9.48 12.00 -14.78
N GLY A 44 10.70 12.03 -15.32
CA GLY A 44 11.74 12.98 -14.94
C GLY A 44 11.73 14.35 -15.64
N ARG A 45 10.70 14.76 -16.38
CA ARG A 45 10.81 16.03 -17.15
C ARG A 45 9.59 16.95 -17.27
N LEU A 46 8.51 16.69 -16.55
CA LEU A 46 7.45 17.67 -16.33
C LEU A 46 7.01 17.57 -14.87
N MET A 47 7.90 17.96 -13.95
CA MET A 47 7.46 18.29 -12.60
C MET A 47 6.45 19.43 -12.76
N PRO A 48 5.19 19.23 -12.37
CA PRO A 48 4.23 20.30 -12.45
C PRO A 48 4.59 21.37 -11.40
N ASP A 49 4.45 22.64 -11.78
CA ASP A 49 4.86 23.78 -10.95
C ASP A 49 4.22 23.75 -9.55
N GLU A 50 4.78 24.49 -8.59
CA GLU A 50 4.25 24.59 -7.22
C GLU A 50 2.73 24.90 -7.18
N ASN A 51 2.26 25.72 -8.12
CA ASN A 51 0.84 26.04 -8.32
C ASN A 51 -0.06 24.83 -8.64
N TYR A 52 0.48 23.78 -9.26
CA TYR A 52 -0.26 22.54 -9.52
C TYR A 52 -0.48 21.75 -8.23
N TRP A 53 0.57 21.60 -7.41
CA TRP A 53 0.51 20.85 -6.14
C TRP A 53 -0.38 21.53 -5.09
N MET A 54 -0.63 22.84 -5.21
CA MET A 54 -1.58 23.57 -4.35
C MET A 54 -3.03 23.15 -4.56
N ARG A 55 -3.37 22.54 -5.71
CA ARG A 55 -4.75 22.09 -6.00
C ARG A 55 -5.13 20.82 -5.23
N PHE A 56 -4.13 20.07 -4.77
CA PHE A 56 -4.34 18.80 -4.10
C PHE A 56 -4.31 18.93 -2.57
N PRO A 57 -5.18 18.20 -1.86
CA PRO A 57 -5.15 18.15 -0.41
C PRO A 57 -3.84 17.54 0.12
N GLN A 58 -3.61 17.66 1.43
CA GLN A 58 -2.43 17.09 2.07
C GLN A 58 -2.41 15.56 2.00
N VAL A 59 -3.58 14.93 2.15
CA VAL A 59 -3.75 13.49 2.03
C VAL A 59 -4.34 13.20 0.66
N LEU A 60 -3.60 12.45 -0.15
CA LEU A 60 -3.97 12.10 -1.50
C LEU A 60 -4.75 10.78 -1.53
N SER A 61 -5.80 10.77 -2.33
CA SER A 61 -6.49 9.58 -2.77
C SER A 61 -5.72 8.89 -3.90
N VAL A 62 -6.02 7.59 -4.11
CA VAL A 62 -5.43 6.81 -5.21
C VAL A 62 -5.74 7.44 -6.58
N ALA A 63 -6.90 8.09 -6.72
CA ALA A 63 -7.28 8.78 -7.95
C ALA A 63 -6.39 10.01 -8.21
N GLU A 64 -6.10 10.80 -7.18
CA GLU A 64 -5.22 11.97 -7.29
C GLU A 64 -3.77 11.55 -7.56
N VAL A 65 -3.29 10.48 -6.92
CA VAL A 65 -1.96 9.92 -7.22
C VAL A 65 -1.89 9.41 -8.66
N ALA A 66 -2.96 8.78 -9.16
CA ALA A 66 -3.05 8.35 -10.55
C ALA A 66 -3.00 9.55 -11.53
N GLU A 67 -3.65 10.66 -11.19
CA GLU A 67 -3.61 11.90 -11.96
C GLU A 67 -2.20 12.50 -11.99
N ILE A 68 -1.57 12.63 -10.82
CA ILE A 68 -0.21 13.19 -10.65
C ILE A 68 0.82 12.34 -11.41
N THR A 69 0.77 11.02 -11.24
CA THR A 69 1.74 10.09 -11.85
C THR A 69 1.39 9.72 -13.29
N ARG A 70 0.20 10.10 -13.77
CA ARG A 70 -0.35 9.73 -15.08
C ARG A 70 -0.41 8.22 -15.32
N VAL A 71 -0.64 7.44 -14.27
CA VAL A 71 -0.82 5.99 -14.35
C VAL A 71 -2.25 5.60 -13.98
N SER A 72 -2.69 4.40 -14.36
CA SER A 72 -4.01 3.93 -13.94
C SER A 72 -4.06 3.65 -12.44
N SER A 73 -5.23 3.82 -11.81
CA SER A 73 -5.41 3.54 -10.38
C SER A 73 -5.02 2.11 -10.00
N VAL A 74 -5.23 1.13 -10.90
CA VAL A 74 -4.80 -0.27 -10.71
C VAL A 74 -3.28 -0.37 -10.61
N THR A 75 -2.56 0.39 -11.43
CA THR A 75 -1.10 0.46 -11.35
C THR A 75 -0.66 1.12 -10.05
N VAL A 76 -1.33 2.20 -9.61
CA VAL A 76 -1.03 2.82 -8.30
C VAL A 76 -1.15 1.80 -7.17
N TRP A 77 -2.25 1.04 -7.11
CA TRP A 77 -2.44 -0.03 -6.11
C TRP A 77 -1.29 -1.05 -6.11
N ARG A 78 -0.86 -1.50 -7.30
CA ARG A 78 0.29 -2.41 -7.43
C ARG A 78 1.57 -1.77 -6.93
N LEU A 79 1.78 -0.49 -7.23
CA LEU A 79 2.96 0.26 -6.81
C LEU A 79 3.01 0.44 -5.29
N LEU A 80 1.87 0.72 -4.64
CA LEU A 80 1.74 0.79 -3.18
C LEU A 80 2.09 -0.53 -2.52
N ASN A 81 1.54 -1.65 -3.02
CA ASN A 81 1.84 -2.99 -2.50
C ASN A 81 3.29 -3.40 -2.73
N SER A 82 3.89 -2.99 -3.86
CA SER A 82 5.30 -3.23 -4.16
C SER A 82 6.27 -2.25 -3.47
N SER A 83 5.75 -1.36 -2.62
CA SER A 83 6.53 -0.34 -1.89
C SER A 83 7.32 0.60 -2.80
N LYS A 84 6.84 0.83 -4.02
CA LYS A 84 7.47 1.73 -5.01
C LYS A 84 7.04 3.18 -4.86
N ILE A 85 5.82 3.39 -4.38
CA ILE A 85 5.29 4.71 -4.01
C ILE A 85 5.25 4.77 -2.48
N PRO A 86 5.75 5.84 -1.84
CA PRO A 86 5.66 6.01 -0.39
C PRO A 86 4.20 6.16 0.03
N ALA A 87 3.81 5.37 1.03
CA ALA A 87 2.50 5.43 1.65
C ALA A 87 2.51 4.76 3.02
N HIS A 88 1.52 5.11 3.84
CA HIS A 88 1.29 4.54 5.16
C HIS A 88 0.07 3.64 5.14
N ARG A 89 0.20 2.46 5.76
CA ARG A 89 -0.89 1.52 5.94
C ARG A 89 -1.35 1.54 7.40
N ILE A 90 -2.53 2.11 7.64
CA ILE A 90 -3.16 2.12 8.95
C ILE A 90 -4.40 1.23 8.89
N ALA A 91 -4.41 0.18 9.70
CA ALA A 91 -5.42 -0.88 9.64
C ALA A 91 -5.55 -1.45 8.22
N ASP A 92 -6.68 -1.18 7.57
CA ASP A 92 -7.07 -1.63 6.24
C ASP A 92 -6.94 -0.54 5.16
N ALA A 93 -6.55 0.68 5.53
CA ALA A 93 -6.50 1.79 4.61
C ALA A 93 -5.08 2.27 4.31
N TRP A 94 -4.89 2.67 3.06
CA TRP A 94 -3.73 3.43 2.63
C TRP A 94 -3.94 4.92 2.83
N ILE A 95 -2.90 5.57 3.31
CA ILE A 95 -2.78 7.00 3.51
C ILE A 95 -1.53 7.44 2.77
N ILE A 96 -1.70 8.38 1.85
CA ILE A 96 -0.63 8.84 0.97
C ILE A 96 -0.48 10.32 1.21
N TYR A 97 0.69 10.76 1.64
CA TYR A 97 0.94 12.18 1.88
C TYR A 97 1.49 12.85 0.63
N LYS A 98 0.97 14.05 0.36
CA LYS A 98 1.39 14.86 -0.79
C LYS A 98 2.89 15.15 -0.77
N GLU A 99 3.42 15.53 0.39
CA GLU A 99 4.85 15.85 0.56
C GLU A 99 5.74 14.65 0.25
N GLU A 100 5.34 13.45 0.64
CA GLU A 100 6.11 12.23 0.35
C GLU A 100 6.09 11.90 -1.14
N VAL A 101 4.93 12.02 -1.80
CA VAL A 101 4.81 11.81 -3.24
C VAL A 101 5.59 12.88 -4.01
N GLN A 102 5.56 14.13 -3.56
CA GLN A 102 6.34 15.21 -4.15
C GLN A 102 7.84 14.92 -4.05
N ALA A 103 8.34 14.59 -2.86
CA ALA A 103 9.75 14.28 -2.64
C ALA A 103 10.20 13.03 -3.43
N TRP A 104 9.36 12.00 -3.50
CA TRP A 104 9.60 10.81 -4.31
C TRP A 104 9.63 11.12 -5.82
N ALA A 105 8.78 12.04 -6.27
CA ALA A 105 8.77 12.48 -7.65
C ALA A 105 10.07 13.25 -7.94
N GLU A 106 10.47 14.18 -7.06
CA GLU A 106 11.71 14.97 -7.15
C GLU A 106 12.98 14.10 -7.12
N SER A 107 12.98 12.99 -6.35
CA SER A 107 14.08 12.03 -6.28
C SER A 107 14.21 11.13 -7.51
N GLY A 108 13.35 11.29 -8.52
CA GLY A 108 13.38 10.50 -9.75
C GLY A 108 12.86 9.08 -9.58
N ALA A 109 11.92 8.86 -8.66
CA ALA A 109 11.35 7.55 -8.32
C ALA A 109 12.37 6.52 -7.80
N GLU A 110 13.58 6.95 -7.44
CA GLU A 110 14.47 6.17 -6.57
C GLU A 110 13.90 6.28 -5.16
N SER A 111 13.67 5.13 -4.50
CA SER A 111 13.17 5.05 -3.12
C SER A 111 14.22 5.65 -2.18
N SER A 112 14.20 6.97 -2.04
CA SER A 112 14.92 7.68 -1.00
C SER A 112 14.22 7.34 0.31
N LYS A 113 14.73 6.29 0.96
CA LYS A 113 14.57 6.12 2.41
C LYS A 113 14.79 7.49 3.05
N VAL A 114 13.91 7.88 3.96
CA VAL A 114 14.02 9.09 4.78
C VAL A 114 13.46 10.35 4.11
N HIS A 115 12.15 10.45 4.00
CA HIS A 115 11.50 11.74 4.27
C HIS A 115 10.57 11.57 5.46
N SER A 116 10.88 12.31 6.52
CA SER A 116 10.13 12.30 7.76
C SER A 116 8.76 12.93 7.46
N PRO A 117 7.64 12.21 7.64
CA PRO A 117 6.28 12.69 7.35
C PRO A 117 5.81 13.72 8.40
N THR A 118 6.71 14.61 8.83
CA THR A 118 6.54 15.41 10.04
C THR A 118 6.42 16.90 9.75
N ARG A 119 6.77 17.35 8.53
CA ARG A 119 6.73 18.79 8.21
C ARG A 119 5.32 19.36 8.32
N PHE A 120 4.31 18.66 7.81
CA PHE A 120 2.91 19.06 8.01
C PHE A 120 2.42 19.01 9.47
N LEU A 121 3.11 18.29 10.36
CA LEU A 121 2.78 18.23 11.79
C LEU A 121 3.33 19.41 12.60
N GLU A 122 4.23 20.22 12.05
CA GLU A 122 4.84 21.37 12.74
C GLU A 122 3.80 22.40 13.20
N GLY A 123 2.72 22.59 12.43
CA GLY A 123 1.64 23.52 12.74
C GLY A 123 0.62 23.00 13.77
N TYR A 124 0.71 21.74 14.17
CA TYR A 124 -0.25 21.11 15.08
C TYR A 124 0.25 21.10 16.53
N PRO A 125 -0.67 21.17 17.52
CA PRO A 125 -0.33 21.04 18.92
C PRO A 125 0.27 19.66 19.25
N GLU A 126 0.97 19.57 20.38
CA GLU A 126 1.51 18.31 20.90
C GLU A 126 0.43 17.26 21.22
N GLU A 127 -0.78 17.72 21.51
CA GLU A 127 -1.96 16.89 21.72
C GLU A 127 -2.89 17.02 20.52
N LEU A 128 -2.96 15.97 19.72
CA LEU A 128 -3.84 15.86 18.56
C LEU A 128 -5.22 15.41 19.01
N THR A 129 -6.22 16.19 18.64
CA THR A 129 -7.63 15.83 18.84
C THR A 129 -8.13 14.97 17.68
N ILE A 130 -9.34 14.43 17.83
CA ILE A 130 -9.99 13.66 16.76
C ILE A 130 -10.20 14.53 15.51
N GLU A 131 -10.49 15.83 15.68
CA GLU A 131 -10.69 16.75 14.56
C GLU A 131 -9.39 16.89 13.77
N ASP A 132 -8.27 17.09 14.45
CA ASP A 132 -6.94 17.13 13.83
C ASP A 132 -6.64 15.82 13.10
N LEU A 133 -6.91 14.68 13.74
CA LEU A 133 -6.69 13.35 13.13
C LEU A 133 -7.54 13.14 11.88
N THR A 134 -8.77 13.65 11.82
CA THR A 134 -9.58 13.52 10.60
C THR A 134 -8.97 14.26 9.42
N VAL A 135 -8.37 15.43 9.67
CA VAL A 135 -7.67 16.21 8.65
C VAL A 135 -6.35 15.54 8.27
N LEU A 136 -5.56 15.14 9.26
CA LEU A 136 -4.24 14.51 9.07
C LEU A 136 -4.30 13.16 8.38
N LEU A 137 -5.40 12.41 8.54
CA LEU A 137 -5.58 11.10 7.93
C LEU A 137 -6.45 11.16 6.67
N GLY A 138 -7.12 12.29 6.41
CA GLY A 138 -8.08 12.43 5.33
C GLY A 138 -9.24 11.44 5.45
N LYS A 139 -9.63 11.05 6.67
CA LYS A 139 -10.68 10.06 6.95
C LYS A 139 -11.82 10.67 7.75
N THR A 140 -12.98 10.02 7.66
CA THR A 140 -14.15 10.43 8.44
C THR A 140 -13.92 10.22 9.93
N GLN A 141 -14.58 11.04 10.76
CA GLN A 141 -14.52 10.91 12.22
C GLN A 141 -14.92 9.50 12.69
N GLN A 142 -15.90 8.87 12.04
CA GLN A 142 -16.33 7.50 12.38
C GLN A 142 -15.23 6.47 12.15
N THR A 143 -14.50 6.57 11.03
CA THR A 143 -13.37 5.68 10.73
C THR A 143 -12.26 5.87 11.76
N VAL A 144 -11.91 7.12 12.08
CA VAL A 144 -10.88 7.44 13.09
C VAL A 144 -11.27 6.87 14.46
N TYR A 145 -12.53 7.04 14.88
CA TYR A 145 -13.03 6.43 16.12
C TYR A 145 -12.93 4.90 16.10
N LYS A 146 -13.29 4.24 14.99
CA LYS A 146 -13.17 2.79 14.86
C LYS A 146 -11.73 2.33 15.00
N TRP A 147 -10.78 3.01 14.37
CA TRP A 147 -9.36 2.65 14.48
C TRP A 147 -8.76 2.94 15.85
N LEU A 148 -9.20 4.01 16.52
CA LEU A 148 -8.83 4.28 17.92
C LEU A 148 -9.39 3.19 18.85
N ALA A 149 -10.65 2.80 18.68
CA ALA A 149 -11.28 1.76 19.48
C ALA A 149 -10.69 0.36 19.23
N ALA A 150 -10.28 0.07 18.00
CA ALA A 150 -9.63 -1.18 17.62
C ALA A 150 -8.13 -1.25 18.00
N GLY A 151 -7.55 -0.15 18.47
CA GLY A 151 -6.12 -0.07 18.80
C GLY A 151 -5.19 0.08 17.58
N SER A 152 -5.72 0.07 16.35
CA SER A 152 -4.91 0.22 15.12
C SER A 152 -4.27 1.60 15.00
N LEU A 153 -4.92 2.63 15.54
CA LEU A 153 -4.36 3.98 15.65
C LEU A 153 -3.74 4.24 17.04
N ALA A 154 -3.91 3.31 17.98
CA ALA A 154 -3.70 3.54 19.40
C ALA A 154 -2.96 2.38 20.10
N PRO A 155 -1.69 2.13 19.78
CA PRO A 155 -0.79 1.64 20.81
C PRO A 155 -0.53 2.70 21.90
N THR A 156 -0.89 3.97 21.68
CA THR A 156 -0.47 5.13 22.50
C THR A 156 -1.53 6.24 22.69
N GLY A 157 -2.74 6.08 22.13
CA GLY A 157 -3.83 7.04 22.33
C GLY A 157 -4.48 6.89 23.69
N TRP A 158 -4.66 7.97 24.43
CA TRP A 158 -5.35 7.94 25.71
C TRP A 158 -6.72 8.59 25.65
N ARG A 159 -7.63 8.09 26.48
CA ARG A 159 -8.98 8.61 26.59
C ARG A 159 -9.09 9.46 27.85
N VAL A 160 -9.22 10.77 27.67
CA VAL A 160 -9.48 11.71 28.77
C VAL A 160 -10.99 11.97 28.80
N GLY A 161 -11.67 11.31 29.75
CA GLY A 161 -13.13 11.33 29.83
C GLY A 161 -13.79 10.70 28.61
N ARG A 162 -14.47 11.52 27.80
CA ARG A 162 -15.12 11.11 26.53
C ARG A 162 -14.32 11.48 25.28
N LYS A 163 -13.19 12.18 25.42
CA LYS A 163 -12.37 12.64 24.30
C LYS A 163 -11.16 11.72 24.14
N TRP A 164 -10.80 11.43 22.90
CA TRP A 164 -9.51 10.82 22.58
C TRP A 164 -8.49 11.92 22.32
N LEU A 165 -7.31 11.75 22.89
CA LEU A 165 -6.15 12.59 22.66
C LEU A 165 -4.98 11.70 22.29
N LEU A 166 -4.21 12.15 21.31
CA LEU A 166 -3.02 11.44 20.83
C LEU A 166 -1.83 12.39 20.88
N HIS A 167 -0.70 11.92 21.38
CA HIS A 167 0.51 12.72 21.30
C HIS A 167 1.08 12.77 19.89
N LYS A 168 1.58 13.93 19.49
CA LYS A 168 2.28 14.13 18.21
C LYS A 168 3.46 13.16 18.05
N SER A 169 4.28 12.98 19.09
CA SER A 169 5.40 12.02 19.08
C SER A 169 4.94 10.58 18.82
N SER A 170 3.85 10.19 19.45
CA SER A 170 3.22 8.88 19.28
C SER A 170 2.66 8.70 17.87
N PHE A 171 2.09 9.76 17.30
CA PHE A 171 1.61 9.76 15.92
C PHE A 171 2.75 9.63 14.91
N ILE A 172 3.89 10.31 15.13
CA ILE A 172 5.09 10.19 14.29
C ILE A 172 5.60 8.74 14.30
N VAL A 173 5.75 8.13 15.47
CA VAL A 173 6.17 6.72 15.60
C VAL A 173 5.18 5.79 14.88
N LEU A 174 3.88 6.09 14.95
CA LEU A 174 2.88 5.33 14.22
C LEU A 174 3.04 5.47 12.70
N LEU A 175 3.28 6.68 12.19
CA LEU A 175 3.52 6.92 10.76
C LEU A 175 4.78 6.20 10.28
N GLU A 176 5.86 6.27 11.05
CA GLU A 176 7.10 5.56 10.73
C GLU A 176 6.88 4.05 10.64
N ASN A 177 6.18 3.46 11.62
CA ASN A 177 5.90 2.02 11.67
C ASN A 177 4.90 1.56 10.60
N SER A 178 3.99 2.44 10.18
CA SER A 178 2.99 2.13 9.14
C SER A 178 3.49 2.38 7.72
N SER A 179 4.67 3.00 7.55
CA SER A 179 5.23 3.30 6.24
C SER A 179 5.61 2.02 5.48
N ASN A 180 5.21 1.94 4.21
CA ASN A 180 5.63 0.87 3.31
C ASN A 180 7.10 0.97 2.86
N GLN A 181 7.78 2.06 3.19
CA GLN A 181 9.21 2.23 2.92
C GLN A 181 10.09 1.60 4.02
N HIS A 182 9.48 1.06 5.09
CA HIS A 182 10.19 0.32 6.12
C HIS A 182 10.62 -1.07 5.62
N ALA A 183 11.81 -1.52 6.01
CA ALA A 183 12.41 -2.77 5.52
C ALA A 183 11.57 -4.02 5.85
N ASP A 184 10.81 -3.95 6.94
CA ASP A 184 9.98 -5.05 7.45
C ASP A 184 8.53 -5.03 6.94
N PHE A 185 8.20 -4.12 6.00
CA PHE A 185 6.85 -4.05 5.46
C PHE A 185 6.52 -5.29 4.62
N VAL A 186 5.65 -6.15 5.14
CA VAL A 186 5.08 -7.27 4.39
C VAL A 186 3.86 -6.77 3.64
N GLY A 187 4.02 -6.48 2.35
CA GLY A 187 2.88 -6.23 1.47
C GLY A 187 2.00 -7.47 1.39
N ASP A 188 0.68 -7.31 1.49
CA ASP A 188 -0.26 -8.40 1.24
C ASP A 188 -0.04 -8.86 -0.20
N GLY A 189 0.54 -10.07 -0.35
CA GLY A 189 0.92 -10.64 -1.62
C GLY A 189 -0.25 -10.62 -2.61
N ALA A 190 0.06 -10.20 -3.83
CA ALA A 190 -0.82 -10.24 -5.00
C ALA A 190 -1.39 -11.63 -5.28
#